data_AF-A0A8H6HWX0-F1
#
_entry.id   AF-A0A8H6HWX0-F1
#
_cell.length_a   1.000
_cell.length_b   1.000
_cell.length_c   1.000
_cell.angle_alpha   90.00
_cell.angle_beta   90.00
_cell.angle_gamma   90.00
#
_symmetry.space_group_name_H-M   'P 1'
#
loop_
_entity.id
_entity.type
_entity.pdbx_description
1 polymer ?
#
loop_
_entity_poly.entity_id
_entity_poly.type
_entity_poly.pdbx_seq_one_letter_code
_entity_poly.pdbx_strand_id
1 'polypeptide(L)'
;MALQIIDSAKIEVWGRLKKLGEGDTMLASNVVKKSGEDGRDATFVRYELYVDRNARFPNRAPDLELQTFYGQLQYIFVLKFPTDPLPFVPPAIKIPAVIGVGSIQQCRIIRDHPLGLDIHYYKTLYPTPEIVDIASIQCLVARTRWEKEIAIFDRSGDLARANADFQE
;
A
#
# COMPACT_ATOMS: atom_id res chain seq x y z
N MET A 1 -27.03 -0.76 4.57
CA MET A 1 -26.64 0.31 3.62
C MET A 1 -25.30 0.03 2.95
N ALA A 2 -24.17 -0.02 3.67
CA ALA A 2 -22.84 -0.28 3.07
C ALA A 2 -22.73 -1.64 2.35
N LEU A 3 -23.28 -2.71 2.94
CA LEU A 3 -23.30 -4.05 2.32
C LEU A 3 -24.07 -4.06 0.98
N GLN A 4 -25.23 -3.40 0.92
CA GLN A 4 -26.04 -3.30 -0.30
C GLN A 4 -25.36 -2.51 -1.43
N ILE A 5 -24.51 -1.53 -1.10
CA ILE A 5 -23.69 -0.82 -2.08
C ILE A 5 -22.66 -1.77 -2.71
N ILE A 6 -21.98 -2.56 -1.87
CA ILE A 6 -20.97 -3.53 -2.34
C ILE A 6 -21.61 -4.66 -3.15
N ASP A 7 -22.80 -5.15 -2.76
CA ASP A 7 -23.52 -6.20 -3.49
C ASP A 7 -23.87 -5.79 -4.94
N SER A 8 -24.05 -4.50 -5.18
CA SER A 8 -24.29 -3.97 -6.53
C SER A 8 -23.02 -3.84 -7.37
N ALA A 9 -21.84 -3.94 -6.75
CA ALA A 9 -20.57 -3.75 -7.43
C ALA A 9 -20.10 -5.03 -8.10
N LYS A 10 -19.59 -4.90 -9.33
CA LYS A 10 -18.77 -5.97 -9.93
C LYS A 10 -17.37 -5.88 -9.33
N ILE A 11 -16.91 -6.97 -8.71
CA ILE A 11 -15.57 -7.06 -8.11
C ILE A 11 -14.66 -7.83 -9.05
N GLU A 12 -13.54 -7.21 -9.43
CA GLU A 12 -12.47 -7.85 -10.19
C GLU A 12 -11.22 -7.98 -9.33
N VAL A 13 -10.55 -9.14 -9.41
CA VAL A 13 -9.28 -9.38 -8.71
C VAL A 13 -8.14 -9.27 -9.72
N TRP A 14 -7.17 -8.43 -9.41
CA TRP A 14 -6.01 -8.15 -10.26
C TRP A 14 -4.74 -8.70 -9.62
N GLY A 15 -3.82 -9.17 -10.46
CA GLY A 15 -2.54 -9.72 -10.01
C GLY A 15 -1.39 -8.72 -10.01
N ARG A 16 -1.50 -7.62 -10.76
CA ARG A 16 -0.42 -6.67 -11.01
C ARG A 16 -0.90 -5.24 -10.86
N LEU A 17 -0.12 -4.41 -10.19
CA LEU A 17 -0.31 -2.98 -10.05
C LEU A 17 0.96 -2.28 -10.56
N LYS A 18 0.80 -1.27 -11.41
CA LYS A 18 1.91 -0.45 -11.88
C LYS A 18 1.58 1.01 -11.63
N LYS A 19 2.47 1.71 -10.92
CA LYS A 19 2.37 3.17 -10.76
C LYS A 19 2.71 3.84 -12.08
N LEU A 20 1.94 4.85 -12.45
CA LEU A 20 2.18 5.64 -13.67
C LEU A 20 3.46 6.48 -13.50
N GLY A 21 4.26 6.56 -14.58
CA GLY A 21 5.60 7.18 -14.56
C GLY A 21 6.65 6.22 -13.98
N GLU A 22 7.50 5.66 -14.85
CA GLU A 22 8.70 4.81 -14.60
C GLU A 22 8.72 3.89 -13.35
N GLY A 23 7.56 3.50 -12.82
CA GLY A 23 7.45 2.71 -11.61
C GLY A 23 7.58 1.21 -11.85
N ASP A 24 8.10 0.52 -10.84
CA ASP A 24 8.12 -0.94 -10.77
C ASP A 24 6.69 -1.51 -10.79
N THR A 25 6.55 -2.74 -11.31
CA THR A 25 5.29 -3.49 -11.24
C THR A 25 5.25 -4.27 -9.93
N MET A 26 4.24 -3.98 -9.11
CA MET A 26 3.95 -4.64 -7.84
C MET A 26 2.98 -5.79 -8.07
N LEU A 27 3.15 -6.88 -7.34
CA LEU A 27 2.40 -8.13 -7.49
C LEU A 27 1.56 -8.43 -6.26
N ALA A 28 0.33 -8.90 -6.47
CA ALA A 28 -0.49 -9.46 -5.41
C ALA A 28 -0.07 -10.91 -5.13
N SER A 29 0.43 -11.19 -3.91
CA SER A 29 1.04 -12.47 -3.52
C SER A 29 0.10 -13.66 -3.63
N ASN A 30 -1.20 -13.46 -3.41
CA ASN A 30 -2.19 -14.54 -3.44
C ASN A 30 -2.80 -14.76 -4.85
N VAL A 31 -2.42 -13.93 -5.82
CA VAL A 31 -2.94 -14.00 -7.20
C VAL A 31 -1.84 -14.43 -8.16
N VAL A 32 -0.64 -13.83 -8.03
CA VAL A 32 0.51 -14.15 -8.88
C VAL A 32 1.49 -15.01 -8.10
N LYS A 33 1.67 -16.25 -8.54
CA LYS A 33 2.67 -17.15 -7.95
C LYS A 33 4.08 -16.64 -8.25
N LYS A 34 4.98 -16.76 -7.26
CA LYS A 34 6.39 -16.46 -7.43
C LYS A 34 6.99 -17.34 -8.53
N SER A 35 7.52 -16.71 -9.58
CA SER A 35 8.23 -17.40 -10.65
C SER A 35 9.71 -17.59 -10.26
N GLY A 36 10.08 -18.81 -9.86
CA GLY A 36 11.47 -19.22 -9.60
C GLY A 36 12.03 -18.88 -8.22
N GLU A 37 13.03 -19.65 -7.77
CA GLU A 37 13.74 -19.44 -6.50
C GLU A 37 14.52 -18.11 -6.49
N ASP A 38 15.13 -17.75 -7.62
CA ASP A 38 15.90 -16.51 -7.85
C ASP A 38 15.03 -15.28 -8.19
N GLY A 39 13.70 -15.43 -8.22
CA GLY A 39 12.80 -14.32 -8.51
C GLY A 39 12.84 -13.26 -7.41
N ARG A 40 13.06 -11.99 -7.80
CA ARG A 40 12.85 -10.84 -6.89
C ARG A 40 11.42 -10.87 -6.35
N ASP A 41 11.27 -10.67 -5.05
CA ASP A 41 9.95 -10.62 -4.43
C ASP A 41 9.31 -9.25 -4.69
N ALA A 42 8.48 -9.18 -5.73
CA ALA A 42 7.76 -7.98 -6.11
C ALA A 42 6.41 -7.79 -5.37
N THR A 43 6.23 -8.46 -4.22
CA THR A 43 4.97 -8.37 -3.44
C THR A 43 5.03 -7.39 -2.27
N PHE A 44 6.21 -6.88 -1.90
CA PHE A 44 6.37 -5.95 -0.79
C PHE A 44 6.39 -4.50 -1.27
N VAL A 45 5.59 -3.66 -0.64
CA VAL A 45 5.35 -2.29 -1.06
C VAL A 45 5.51 -1.31 0.09
N ARG A 46 5.85 -0.07 -0.27
CA ARG A 46 5.69 1.13 0.57
C ARG A 46 4.33 1.76 0.26
N TYR A 47 3.62 2.18 1.28
CA TYR A 47 2.36 2.91 1.15
C TYR A 47 2.26 3.99 2.22
N GLU A 48 1.46 5.02 1.95
CA GLU A 48 1.33 6.19 2.82
C GLU A 48 -0.14 6.40 3.18
N LEU A 49 -0.40 6.60 4.48
CA LEU A 49 -1.74 6.81 5.02
C LEU A 49 -1.76 8.01 5.96
N TYR A 50 -2.89 8.71 5.99
CA TYR A 50 -3.14 9.73 7.00
C TYR A 50 -3.55 9.08 8.32
N VAL A 51 -2.76 9.31 9.37
CA VAL A 51 -3.02 8.83 10.72
C VAL A 51 -3.44 10.01 11.59
N ASP A 52 -4.53 9.84 12.34
CA ASP A 52 -4.96 10.84 13.32
C ASP A 52 -4.10 10.76 14.58
N ARG A 53 -3.31 11.80 14.83
CA ARG A 53 -2.50 11.96 16.05
C ARG A 53 -3.37 12.03 17.31
N ASN A 54 -4.61 12.50 17.17
CA ASN A 54 -5.58 12.60 18.24
C ASN A 54 -6.49 11.37 18.37
N ALA A 55 -6.21 10.25 17.68
CA ALA A 55 -7.09 9.06 17.69
C ALA A 55 -7.40 8.50 19.10
N ARG A 56 -6.55 8.78 20.10
CA ARG A 56 -6.76 8.39 21.52
C ARG A 56 -7.61 9.38 22.32
N PHE A 57 -7.91 10.56 21.78
CA PHE A 57 -8.60 11.67 22.44
C PHE A 57 -9.92 12.00 21.70
N PRO A 58 -11.03 11.31 22.01
CA PRO A 58 -12.26 11.33 21.20
C PRO A 58 -12.95 12.70 21.08
N ASN A 59 -12.63 13.64 21.99
CA ASN A 59 -13.21 14.99 22.00
C ASN A 59 -12.32 16.05 21.33
N ARG A 60 -11.15 15.67 20.79
CA ARG A 60 -10.29 16.58 20.05
C ARG A 60 -10.62 16.51 18.56
N ALA A 61 -10.40 17.62 17.87
CA ALA A 61 -10.48 17.63 16.41
C ALA A 61 -9.42 16.67 15.82
N PRO A 62 -9.74 15.96 14.73
CA PRO A 62 -8.77 15.14 14.02
C PRO A 62 -7.55 15.97 13.60
N ASP A 63 -6.35 15.45 13.87
CA ASP A 63 -5.07 16.02 13.44
C ASP A 63 -4.35 14.97 12.59
N LEU A 64 -4.51 15.07 11.27
CA LEU A 64 -4.07 14.06 10.32
C LEU A 64 -2.62 14.31 9.89
N GLU A 65 -1.79 13.28 10.05
CA GLU A 65 -0.41 13.27 9.59
C GLU A 65 -0.20 12.14 8.58
N LEU A 66 0.45 12.46 7.46
CA LEU A 66 0.86 11.45 6.48
C LEU A 66 2.02 10.61 7.05
N GLN A 67 1.83 9.31 7.14
CA GLN A 67 2.83 8.37 7.64
C GLN A 67 3.12 7.27 6.63
N THR A 68 4.37 6.81 6.62
CA THR A 68 4.87 5.75 5.74
C THR A 68 4.76 4.39 6.42
N PHE A 69 4.30 3.41 5.65
CA PHE A 69 4.15 2.04 6.05
C PHE A 69 4.73 1.09 4.99
N TYR A 70 5.00 -0.14 5.43
CA TYR A 70 5.52 -1.21 4.59
C TYR A 70 4.71 -2.48 4.81
N GLY A 71 4.52 -3.28 3.76
CA GLY A 71 3.75 -4.51 3.89
C GLY A 71 3.74 -5.35 2.63
N GLN A 72 3.18 -6.55 2.72
CA GLN A 72 3.01 -7.44 1.59
C GLN A 72 1.62 -7.24 0.96
N LEU A 73 1.58 -6.88 -0.31
CA LEU A 73 0.36 -6.77 -1.11
C LEU A 73 -0.21 -8.17 -1.36
N GLN A 74 -1.35 -8.47 -0.74
CA GLN A 74 -2.03 -9.77 -0.79
C GLN A 74 -2.95 -9.89 -2.00
N TYR A 75 -3.80 -8.88 -2.20
CA TYR A 75 -4.81 -8.81 -3.25
C TYR A 75 -4.93 -7.38 -3.77
N ILE A 76 -5.34 -7.25 -5.03
CA ILE A 76 -5.77 -5.98 -5.62
C ILE A 76 -7.21 -6.18 -6.09
N PHE A 77 -8.14 -5.38 -5.56
CA PHE A 77 -9.55 -5.41 -5.95
C PHE A 77 -9.90 -4.14 -6.73
N VAL A 78 -10.64 -4.31 -7.81
CA VAL A 78 -11.25 -3.21 -8.56
C VAL A 78 -12.76 -3.38 -8.47
N LEU A 79 -13.39 -2.47 -7.73
CA LEU A 79 -14.83 -2.40 -7.56
C LEU A 79 -15.40 -1.50 -8.65
N LYS A 80 -16.31 -2.02 -9.47
CA LYS A 80 -17.03 -1.27 -10.50
C LYS A 80 -18.48 -1.13 -10.10
N PHE A 81 -18.90 0.09 -9.82
CA PHE A 81 -20.27 0.42 -9.43
C PHE A 81 -21.11 0.76 -10.66
N PRO A 82 -22.41 0.40 -10.67
CA PRO A 82 -23.32 0.86 -11.71
C PRO A 82 -23.37 2.39 -11.71
N THR A 83 -23.44 2.96 -12.91
CA THR A 83 -23.49 4.43 -13.10
C THR A 83 -24.89 4.99 -12.84
N ASP A 84 -25.90 4.12 -12.85
CA ASP A 84 -27.28 4.48 -12.53
C ASP A 84 -27.43 4.80 -11.03
N PRO A 85 -28.35 5.72 -10.66
CA PRO A 85 -28.60 6.03 -9.25
C PRO A 85 -29.00 4.77 -8.50
N LEU A 86 -28.16 4.35 -7.54
CA LEU A 86 -28.53 3.27 -6.65
C LEU A 86 -29.77 3.70 -5.84
N PRO A 87 -30.86 2.91 -5.81
CA PRO A 87 -32.14 3.34 -5.25
C PRO A 87 -32.09 3.68 -3.75
N PHE A 88 -31.02 3.27 -3.07
CA PHE A 88 -30.78 3.50 -1.64
C PHE A 88 -29.68 4.54 -1.37
N VAL A 89 -29.12 5.18 -2.41
CA VAL A 89 -28.12 6.24 -2.28
C VAL A 89 -28.77 7.58 -2.63
N PRO A 90 -28.74 8.57 -1.73
CA PRO A 90 -29.22 9.92 -2.03
C PRO A 90 -28.58 10.45 -3.32
N PRO A 91 -29.34 11.09 -4.23
CA PRO A 91 -28.82 11.60 -5.50
C PRO A 91 -27.64 12.58 -5.38
N ALA A 92 -27.46 13.18 -4.20
CA ALA A 92 -26.35 14.08 -3.89
C ALA A 92 -25.00 13.36 -3.69
N ILE A 93 -25.00 12.05 -3.41
CA ILE A 93 -23.78 11.27 -3.21
C ILE A 93 -23.32 10.71 -4.55
N LYS A 94 -22.22 11.25 -5.07
CA LYS A 94 -21.54 10.72 -6.26
C LYS A 94 -20.60 9.60 -5.84
N ILE A 95 -20.94 8.36 -6.20
CA ILE A 95 -20.04 7.22 -6.02
C ILE A 95 -19.12 7.16 -7.25
N PRO A 96 -17.79 7.07 -7.08
CA PRO A 96 -16.89 6.82 -8.20
C PRO A 96 -17.32 5.54 -8.92
N ALA A 97 -17.41 5.58 -10.25
CA ALA A 97 -17.77 4.40 -11.04
C ALA A 97 -16.78 3.24 -10.84
N VAL A 98 -15.53 3.55 -10.48
CA VAL A 98 -14.47 2.58 -10.23
C VAL A 98 -13.68 2.97 -8.99
N ILE A 99 -13.48 2.03 -8.07
CA ILE A 99 -12.61 2.16 -6.89
C ILE A 99 -11.60 1.02 -6.91
N GLY A 100 -10.31 1.36 -6.80
CA GLY A 100 -9.24 0.37 -6.65
C GLY A 100 -8.77 0.31 -5.21
N VAL A 101 -8.70 -0.90 -4.63
CA VAL A 101 -8.15 -1.10 -3.28
C VAL A 101 -7.11 -2.23 -3.27
N GLY A 102 -6.09 -2.06 -2.44
CA GLY A 102 -5.09 -3.07 -2.13
C GLY A 102 -5.32 -3.65 -0.75
N SER A 103 -5.27 -4.98 -0.64
CA SER A 103 -5.18 -5.65 0.66
C SER A 103 -3.71 -5.83 1.02
N ILE A 104 -3.26 -5.22 2.10
CA ILE A 104 -1.86 -5.22 2.51
C ILE A 104 -1.73 -5.85 3.89
N GLN A 105 -0.86 -6.85 4.00
CA GLN A 105 -0.44 -7.38 5.28
C GLN A 105 0.77 -6.58 5.77
N GLN A 106 0.53 -5.65 6.70
CA GLN A 106 1.52 -4.68 7.17
C GLN A 106 2.70 -5.35 7.89
N CYS A 107 3.91 -4.85 7.66
CA CYS A 107 5.12 -5.16 8.41
C CYS A 107 5.08 -4.49 9.79
N ARG A 108 5.30 -5.27 10.85
CA ARG A 108 5.50 -4.72 12.19
C ARG A 108 6.95 -4.24 12.35
N ILE A 109 7.20 -2.99 11.98
CA ILE A 109 8.52 -2.37 12.12
C ILE A 109 8.92 -2.35 13.60
N ILE A 110 10.14 -2.81 13.88
CA ILE A 110 10.70 -2.90 15.24
C ILE A 110 11.83 -1.90 15.48
N ARG A 111 12.50 -1.45 14.41
CA ARG A 111 13.54 -0.41 14.47
C ARG A 111 13.89 0.07 13.06
N ASP A 112 14.45 1.27 13.01
CA ASP A 112 15.07 1.86 11.84
C ASP A 112 16.58 1.64 11.86
N HIS A 113 17.25 1.91 10.74
CA HIS A 113 18.69 1.85 10.66
C HIS A 113 19.34 3.01 11.45
N PRO A 114 20.36 2.75 12.29
CA PRO A 114 20.91 3.74 13.21
C PRO A 114 21.56 4.95 12.53
N LEU A 115 21.98 4.81 11.26
CA LEU A 115 22.55 5.90 10.47
C LEU A 115 21.50 6.75 9.74
N GLY A 116 20.20 6.56 10.01
CA GLY A 116 19.14 7.31 9.33
C GLY A 116 18.99 6.98 7.84
N LEU A 117 19.44 5.80 7.42
CA LEU A 117 19.17 5.28 6.08
C LEU A 117 17.72 4.78 6.00
N ASP A 118 17.14 4.81 4.80
CA ASP A 118 15.81 4.26 4.48
C ASP A 118 15.80 2.71 4.49
N ILE A 119 16.23 2.16 5.63
CA ILE A 119 16.32 0.74 5.91
C ILE A 119 15.58 0.47 7.22
N HIS A 120 14.55 -0.36 7.14
CA HIS A 120 13.65 -0.65 8.26
C HIS A 120 13.62 -2.14 8.57
N TYR A 121 13.53 -2.51 9.84
CA TYR A 121 13.58 -3.90 10.26
C TYR A 121 12.24 -4.37 10.80
N TYR A 122 11.82 -5.57 10.41
CA TYR A 122 10.65 -6.26 10.96
C TYR A 122 10.92 -7.75 11.18
N LYS A 123 10.12 -8.39 12.03
CA LYS A 123 10.16 -9.85 12.28
C LYS A 123 8.89 -10.56 11.84
N THR A 124 7.75 -9.89 11.98
CA THR A 124 6.43 -10.45 11.72
C THR A 124 5.59 -9.46 10.94
N LEU A 125 4.63 -9.97 10.18
CA LEU A 125 3.54 -9.17 9.64
C LEU A 125 2.39 -9.12 10.66
N TYR A 126 1.53 -8.11 10.59
CA TYR A 126 0.27 -8.11 11.32
C TYR A 126 -0.63 -9.25 10.81
N PRO A 127 -1.40 -9.93 11.67
CA PRO A 127 -2.19 -11.08 11.28
C PRO A 127 -3.35 -10.70 10.34
N THR A 128 -3.89 -9.49 10.51
CA THR A 128 -5.03 -8.98 9.74
C THR A 128 -4.52 -8.03 8.67
N PRO A 129 -4.80 -8.28 7.38
CA PRO A 129 -4.53 -7.32 6.33
C PRO A 129 -5.42 -6.09 6.46
N GLU A 130 -4.88 -4.93 6.13
CA GLU A 130 -5.66 -3.71 5.96
C GLU A 130 -6.03 -3.50 4.49
N ILE A 131 -7.11 -2.77 4.24
CA ILE A 131 -7.57 -2.41 2.91
C ILE A 131 -7.29 -0.93 2.71
N VAL A 132 -6.48 -0.60 1.69
CA VAL A 132 -6.07 0.77 1.37
C VAL A 132 -6.46 1.11 -0.06
N ASP A 133 -6.62 2.40 -0.36
CA ASP A 133 -6.74 2.85 -1.75
C ASP A 133 -5.44 2.52 -2.52
N ILE A 134 -5.55 2.05 -3.76
CA ILE A 134 -4.36 1.73 -4.57
C ILE A 134 -3.46 2.95 -4.81
N ALA A 135 -3.99 4.17 -4.77
CA ALA A 135 -3.24 5.42 -4.90
C ALA A 135 -2.34 5.69 -3.69
N SER A 136 -2.64 5.10 -2.52
CA SER A 136 -1.77 5.16 -1.34
C SER A 136 -0.50 4.32 -1.51
N ILE A 137 -0.50 3.35 -2.42
CA ILE A 137 0.65 2.47 -2.68
C ILE A 137 1.67 3.21 -3.54
N GLN A 138 2.85 3.44 -2.98
CA GLN A 138 3.84 4.35 -3.56
C GLN A 138 4.83 3.65 -4.46
N CYS A 139 5.40 2.53 -4.02
CA CYS A 139 6.44 1.83 -4.76
C CYS A 139 6.72 0.43 -4.20
N LEU A 140 7.48 -0.34 -4.97
CA LEU A 140 8.07 -1.60 -4.53
C LEU A 140 9.23 -1.33 -3.56
N VAL A 141 9.38 -2.18 -2.56
CA VAL A 141 10.56 -2.19 -1.67
C VAL A 141 11.28 -3.51 -1.75
N ALA A 142 12.61 -3.48 -1.61
CA ALA A 142 13.39 -4.70 -1.51
C ALA A 142 13.40 -5.20 -0.07
N ARG A 143 13.59 -6.50 0.12
CA ARG A 143 13.76 -7.08 1.45
C ARG A 143 14.80 -8.19 1.45
N THR A 144 15.57 -8.30 2.52
CA THR A 144 16.50 -9.41 2.72
C THR A 144 16.52 -9.85 4.17
N ARG A 145 16.92 -11.10 4.42
CA ARG A 145 17.15 -11.57 5.78
C ARG A 145 18.43 -10.93 6.31
N TRP A 146 18.36 -10.32 7.48
CA TRP A 146 19.49 -9.77 8.20
C TRP A 146 19.48 -10.33 9.62
N GLU A 147 20.40 -11.26 9.90
CA GLU A 147 20.42 -12.02 11.16
C GLU A 147 19.07 -12.71 11.47
N LYS A 148 18.40 -12.31 12.55
CA LYS A 148 17.09 -12.81 13.02
C LYS A 148 15.93 -11.91 12.56
N GLU A 149 16.20 -10.95 11.70
CA GLU A 149 15.28 -9.90 11.25
C GLU A 149 15.19 -9.91 9.72
N ILE A 150 14.22 -9.17 9.19
CA ILE A 150 14.12 -8.87 7.78
C ILE A 150 14.32 -7.37 7.63
N ALA A 151 15.35 -7.00 6.86
CA ALA A 151 15.61 -5.63 6.48
C ALA A 151 14.82 -5.31 5.21
N ILE A 152 14.09 -4.20 5.23
CA ILE A 152 13.42 -3.57 4.09
C ILE A 152 14.35 -2.45 3.61
N PHE A 153 14.58 -2.38 2.30
CA PHE A 153 15.31 -1.29 1.67
C PHE A 153 14.34 -0.50 0.82
N ASP A 154 14.10 0.74 1.24
CA ASP A 154 13.28 1.67 0.52
C ASP A 154 14.17 2.55 -0.37
N ARG A 155 13.99 2.44 -1.68
CA ARG A 155 14.78 3.14 -2.70
C ARG A 155 14.00 4.29 -3.33
N SER A 156 13.09 4.89 -2.59
CA SER A 156 12.30 6.00 -3.08
C SER A 156 12.71 7.35 -2.50
N GLY A 157 13.62 7.37 -1.53
CA GLY A 157 14.24 8.58 -0.98
C GLY A 157 15.32 9.19 -1.88
N ASP A 158 15.84 10.35 -1.48
CA ASP A 158 16.74 11.18 -2.28
C ASP A 158 18.04 10.47 -2.68
N LEU A 159 18.52 9.53 -1.85
CA LEU A 159 19.71 8.72 -2.11
C LEU A 159 19.53 7.70 -3.25
N ALA A 160 18.29 7.48 -3.71
CA ALA A 160 18.03 6.56 -4.82
C ALA A 160 18.36 7.15 -6.19
N ARG A 161 18.57 8.47 -6.28
CA ARG A 161 19.00 9.15 -7.49
C ARG A 161 20.43 9.65 -7.29
N ALA A 162 21.37 9.06 -8.01
CA ALA A 162 22.69 9.68 -8.16
C ALA A 162 22.51 10.92 -9.05
N ASN A 163 22.19 12.06 -8.45
CA ASN A 163 22.33 13.33 -9.14
C ASN A 163 23.83 13.60 -9.20
N ALA A 164 24.43 13.37 -10.38
CA ALA A 164 25.74 13.91 -10.66
C ALA A 164 25.57 15.42 -10.79
N ASP A 165 25.68 16.14 -9.67
CA ASP A 165 25.82 17.59 -9.68
C ASP A 165 27.20 17.89 -10.28
N PHE A 166 27.27 17.98 -11.61
CA PHE A 166 28.36 18.65 -12.28
C PHE A 166 28.19 20.14 -11.99
N GLN A 167 28.99 20.66 -11.06
CA GLN A 167 29.20 22.10 -10.97
C GLN A 167 30.10 22.52 -12.14
N GLU A 168 29.55 23.32 -13.06
CA GLU A 168 30.33 24.15 -14.00
C GLU A 168 30.83 25.42 -13.30
#